data_AF-A0A0U5FTP6-F1
#
_entry.id   AF-A0A0U5FTP6-F1
#
_cell.length_a   1.000
_cell.length_b   1.000
_cell.length_c   1.000
_cell.angle_alpha   90.00
_cell.angle_beta   90.00
_cell.angle_gamma   90.00
#
_symmetry.space_group_name_H-M   'P 1'
#
loop_
_entity.id
_entity.type
_entity.pdbx_description
1 polymer ?
#
loop_
_entity_poly.entity_id
_entity_poly.type
_entity_poly.pdbx_seq_one_letter_code
_entity_poly.pdbx_strand_id
1 'polypeptide(L)'
;MGRRAYLNRLALGRSPYEAPETPSGSSTDGPTSTTRRISPLHADEYVQHYDERGHPVNPESKSFGKELRRAKNDILSTMGIVVSEDANRGRNEQQKIDAIVAENDYGLIMVTLDQISVFLGSWWTTSLTGRIQSFRSYTHVPITRIMSHERASLGAFGFYFAGVPAWAISTCLSICRHHPLERLVSTVQNYFPNNDAGSKLVRASFTVLHTA
;
A
#
# COMPACT_ATOMS: atom_id res chain seq x y z
N MET A 1 -7.33 -8.76 -49.55
CA MET A 1 -6.46 -8.13 -48.52
C MET A 1 -7.21 -7.34 -47.43
N GLY A 2 -8.55 -7.21 -47.44
CA GLY A 2 -9.28 -6.38 -46.46
C GLY A 2 -9.45 -6.95 -45.04
N ARG A 3 -9.29 -8.27 -44.83
CA ARG A 3 -9.56 -8.92 -43.53
C ARG A 3 -8.61 -8.47 -42.41
N ARG A 4 -7.32 -8.24 -42.72
CA ARG A 4 -6.34 -7.74 -41.72
C ARG A 4 -6.64 -6.31 -41.30
N ALA A 5 -7.00 -5.45 -42.25
CA ALA A 5 -7.42 -4.08 -41.97
C ALA A 5 -8.71 -4.05 -41.12
N TYR A 6 -9.66 -4.95 -41.41
CA TYR A 6 -10.88 -5.13 -40.63
C TYR A 6 -10.62 -5.55 -39.17
N LEU A 7 -9.78 -6.57 -38.96
CA LEU A 7 -9.43 -7.04 -37.62
C LEU A 7 -8.68 -5.96 -36.82
N ASN A 8 -7.79 -5.22 -37.47
CA ASN A 8 -7.06 -4.13 -36.82
C ASN A 8 -8.00 -3.00 -36.37
N ARG A 9 -9.01 -2.65 -37.18
CA ARG A 9 -10.03 -1.67 -36.79
C ARG A 9 -10.84 -2.13 -35.58
N LEU A 10 -11.24 -3.39 -35.54
CA LEU A 10 -11.96 -3.96 -34.40
C LEU A 10 -11.11 -3.99 -33.13
N ALA A 11 -9.83 -4.37 -33.24
CA ALA A 11 -8.88 -4.34 -32.12
C ALA A 11 -8.69 -2.91 -31.59
N LEU A 12 -8.72 -1.91 -32.46
CA LEU A 12 -8.68 -0.48 -32.12
C LEU A 12 -10.05 0.09 -31.69
N GLY A 13 -11.08 -0.75 -31.57
CA GLY A 13 -12.43 -0.35 -31.14
C GLY A 13 -13.17 0.56 -32.14
N ARG A 14 -12.79 0.53 -33.42
CA ARG A 14 -13.40 1.30 -34.52
C ARG A 14 -14.43 0.46 -35.27
N SER A 15 -15.43 1.14 -35.85
CA SER A 15 -16.46 0.45 -36.63
C SER A 15 -15.93 0.01 -38.01
N PRO A 16 -16.39 -1.13 -38.55
CA PRO A 16 -15.93 -1.63 -39.85
C PRO A 16 -16.16 -0.67 -41.03
N TYR A 17 -17.23 0.14 -40.94
CA TYR A 17 -17.71 1.00 -42.01
C TYR A 17 -17.16 2.43 -41.95
N GLU A 18 -16.29 2.72 -40.97
CA GLU A 18 -15.66 4.03 -40.85
C GLU A 18 -14.57 4.21 -41.91
N ALA A 19 -14.64 5.32 -42.65
CA ALA A 19 -13.63 5.68 -43.65
C ALA A 19 -12.29 6.03 -42.96
N PRO A 20 -11.14 5.75 -43.59
CA PRO A 20 -9.86 6.23 -43.10
C PRO A 20 -9.87 7.76 -43.02
N GLU A 21 -9.47 8.33 -41.88
CA GLU A 21 -9.21 9.78 -41.80
C GLU A 21 -8.05 10.09 -42.76
N THR A 22 -8.30 10.93 -43.76
CA THR A 22 -7.25 11.52 -44.57
C THR A 22 -6.38 12.40 -43.67
N PRO A 23 -5.04 12.25 -43.73
CA PRO A 23 -4.16 13.05 -42.89
C PRO A 23 -4.37 14.54 -43.22
N SER A 24 -4.59 15.34 -42.18
CA SER A 24 -4.73 16.80 -42.24
C SER A 24 -3.48 17.41 -42.88
N GLY A 25 -3.48 17.52 -44.21
CA GLY A 25 -2.33 17.94 -45.00
C GLY A 25 -2.55 17.95 -46.52
N SER A 26 -3.62 17.35 -47.03
CA SER A 26 -4.06 17.56 -48.42
C SER A 26 -5.25 18.51 -48.45
N SER A 27 -4.96 19.81 -48.40
CA SER A 27 -5.86 20.85 -48.89
C SER A 27 -6.01 20.67 -50.40
N THR A 28 -7.04 19.92 -50.80
CA THR A 28 -7.53 19.94 -52.17
C THR A 28 -8.89 20.64 -52.12
N ASP A 29 -8.89 21.89 -52.55
CA ASP A 29 -10.08 22.69 -52.82
C ASP A 29 -11.04 21.90 -53.72
N GLY A 30 -12.25 21.66 -53.23
CA GLY A 30 -13.39 21.11 -53.98
C GLY A 30 -14.67 21.78 -53.47
N PRO A 31 -15.59 22.20 -54.36
CA PRO A 31 -16.62 23.16 -54.03
C PRO A 31 -17.62 22.60 -53.02
N THR A 32 -17.83 23.35 -51.94
CA THR A 32 -18.81 23.12 -50.88
C THR A 32 -20.24 23.24 -51.41
N SER A 33 -20.80 22.15 -51.92
CA SER A 33 -22.25 22.02 -52.11
C SER A 33 -22.90 21.47 -50.84
N THR A 34 -22.93 22.29 -49.78
CA THR A 34 -23.79 22.05 -48.61
C THR A 34 -25.21 22.48 -48.96
N THR A 35 -26.06 21.52 -49.35
CA THR A 35 -27.50 21.71 -49.41
C THR A 35 -28.03 22.00 -48.01
N ARG A 36 -28.11 23.28 -47.66
CA ARG A 36 -28.61 23.79 -46.38
C ARG A 36 -30.14 23.65 -46.36
N ARG A 37 -30.66 22.49 -45.94
CA ARG A 37 -32.07 22.35 -45.55
C ARG A 37 -32.21 22.74 -44.09
N ILE A 38 -32.72 23.95 -43.86
CA ILE A 38 -33.13 24.42 -42.55
C ILE A 38 -34.52 23.82 -42.29
N SER A 39 -34.60 22.76 -41.50
CA SER A 39 -35.87 22.28 -40.95
C SER A 39 -36.11 22.98 -39.62
N PRO A 40 -37.16 23.81 -39.47
CA PRO A 40 -37.43 24.52 -38.23
C PRO A 40 -38.40 23.68 -37.42
N LEU A 41 -37.89 22.77 -36.58
CA LEU A 41 -38.64 22.31 -35.40
C LEU A 41 -37.68 21.52 -34.50
N HIS A 42 -37.25 22.18 -33.42
CA HIS A 42 -36.71 21.55 -32.21
C HIS A 42 -35.29 20.94 -32.27
N ALA A 43 -34.28 21.80 -32.16
CA ALA A 43 -33.12 21.66 -31.26
C ALA A 43 -32.18 22.86 -31.48
N ASP A 44 -31.77 23.47 -30.39
CA ASP A 44 -30.69 24.45 -30.21
C ASP A 44 -29.63 24.41 -31.32
N GLU A 45 -29.56 25.45 -32.19
CA GLU A 45 -28.54 25.78 -33.23
C GLU A 45 -27.83 24.64 -34.01
N TYR A 46 -28.28 23.40 -33.91
CA TYR A 46 -27.53 22.21 -34.32
C TYR A 46 -27.76 21.96 -35.81
N VAL A 47 -26.71 22.18 -36.60
CA VAL A 47 -26.72 21.90 -38.03
C VAL A 47 -26.42 20.42 -38.24
N GLN A 48 -27.39 19.66 -38.74
CA GLN A 48 -27.21 18.25 -39.07
C GLN A 48 -26.22 18.10 -40.24
N HIS A 49 -25.05 17.53 -39.96
CA HIS A 49 -24.05 17.22 -40.98
C HIS A 49 -24.31 15.83 -41.59
N TYR A 50 -24.02 15.70 -42.88
CA TYR A 50 -24.12 14.44 -43.61
C TYR A 50 -22.76 14.10 -44.24
N ASP A 51 -22.44 12.81 -44.28
CA ASP A 51 -21.28 12.29 -45.01
C ASP A 51 -21.52 12.34 -46.53
N GLU A 52 -20.49 12.14 -47.35
CA GLU A 52 -20.55 12.11 -48.83
C GLU A 52 -21.54 11.06 -49.37
N ARG A 53 -21.92 10.08 -48.53
CA ARG A 53 -22.93 9.04 -48.83
C ARG A 53 -24.34 9.40 -48.36
N GLY A 54 -24.55 10.59 -47.82
CA GLY A 54 -25.85 11.06 -47.32
C GLY A 54 -26.25 10.50 -45.95
N HIS A 55 -25.31 9.90 -45.20
CA HIS A 55 -25.59 9.43 -43.83
C HIS A 55 -25.42 10.55 -42.81
N PRO A 56 -26.32 10.70 -41.82
CA PRO A 56 -26.18 11.73 -40.80
C PRO A 56 -24.99 11.41 -39.89
N VAL A 57 -24.09 12.38 -39.71
CA VAL A 57 -22.90 12.25 -38.86
C VAL A 57 -22.86 13.42 -37.89
N ASN A 58 -22.74 13.13 -36.59
CA ASN A 58 -22.47 14.14 -35.58
C ASN A 58 -20.95 14.15 -35.25
N PRO A 59 -20.20 15.21 -35.62
CA PRO A 59 -18.77 15.31 -35.34
C PRO A 59 -18.48 15.41 -33.84
N GLU A 60 -19.33 16.08 -33.06
CA GLU A 60 -19.16 16.25 -31.61
C GLU A 60 -19.37 14.95 -30.85
N SER A 61 -20.34 14.14 -31.25
CA SER A 61 -20.54 12.80 -30.66
C SER A 61 -19.34 11.88 -30.94
N LYS A 62 -18.70 12.02 -32.11
CA LYS A 62 -17.48 11.25 -32.44
C LYS A 62 -16.27 11.71 -31.63
N SER A 63 -16.07 13.02 -31.46
CA SER A 63 -14.98 13.54 -30.63
C SER A 63 -15.14 13.14 -29.17
N PHE A 64 -16.35 13.24 -28.62
CA PHE A 64 -16.67 12.78 -27.26
C PHE A 64 -16.43 11.27 -27.09
N GLY A 65 -16.87 10.45 -28.05
CA GLY A 65 -16.61 9.01 -28.03
C GLY A 65 -15.11 8.67 -28.13
N LYS A 66 -14.31 9.49 -28.81
CA LYS A 66 -12.84 9.34 -28.87
C LYS A 66 -12.20 9.69 -27.53
N GLU A 67 -12.68 10.73 -26.87
CA GLU A 67 -12.23 11.15 -25.54
C GLU A 67 -12.55 10.09 -24.48
N LEU A 68 -13.77 9.54 -24.47
CA LEU A 68 -14.16 8.47 -23.54
C LEU A 68 -13.28 7.22 -23.68
N ARG A 69 -12.93 6.86 -24.92
CA ARG A 69 -12.01 5.73 -25.17
C ARG A 69 -10.59 6.04 -24.71
N ARG A 70 -10.11 7.28 -24.86
CA ARG A 70 -8.80 7.71 -24.33
C ARG A 70 -8.79 7.66 -22.81
N ALA A 71 -9.80 8.21 -22.14
CA ALA A 71 -9.92 8.17 -20.68
C ALA A 71 -9.99 6.73 -20.15
N LYS A 72 -10.75 5.86 -20.82
CA LYS A 72 -10.80 4.43 -20.48
C LYS A 72 -9.42 3.77 -20.59
N ASN A 73 -8.69 4.03 -21.68
CA ASN A 73 -7.36 3.47 -21.87
C ASN A 73 -6.36 4.01 -20.85
N ASP A 74 -6.48 5.28 -20.44
CA ASP A 74 -5.66 5.90 -19.40
C ASP A 74 -5.87 5.20 -18.05
N ILE A 75 -7.12 4.98 -17.62
CA ILE A 75 -7.45 4.24 -16.40
C ILE A 75 -6.92 2.81 -16.44
N LEU A 76 -7.09 2.10 -17.56
CA LEU A 76 -6.57 0.74 -17.73
C LEU A 76 -5.03 0.70 -17.68
N SER A 77 -4.37 1.76 -18.15
CA SER A 77 -2.92 1.91 -18.03
C SER A 77 -2.50 2.19 -16.59
N THR A 78 -3.20 3.07 -15.86
CA THR A 78 -2.92 3.36 -14.44
C THR A 78 -3.13 2.14 -13.55
N MET A 79 -4.14 1.30 -13.84
CA MET A 79 -4.39 0.05 -13.11
C MET A 79 -3.40 -1.07 -13.47
N GLY A 80 -2.49 -0.86 -14.43
CA GLY A 80 -1.49 -1.86 -14.82
C GLY A 80 -2.03 -3.00 -15.70
N ILE A 81 -3.24 -2.86 -16.25
CA ILE A 81 -3.88 -3.87 -17.11
C ILE A 81 -3.35 -3.76 -18.55
N VAL A 82 -2.99 -2.56 -19.00
CA VAL A 82 -2.41 -2.30 -20.33
C VAL A 82 -1.07 -1.59 -20.15
N VAL A 83 -0.01 -2.16 -20.72
CA VAL A 83 1.31 -1.51 -20.76
C VAL A 83 1.28 -0.49 -21.90
N SER A 84 1.24 0.81 -21.56
CA SER A 84 1.52 1.87 -22.53
C SER A 84 3.00 1.83 -22.92
N GLU A 85 3.32 2.07 -24.20
CA GLU A 85 4.70 2.13 -24.72
C GLU A 85 5.55 3.23 -24.06
N ASP A 86 4.92 4.13 -23.29
CA ASP A 86 5.56 5.11 -22.41
C ASP A 86 6.15 4.46 -21.14
N ALA A 87 6.81 3.32 -21.29
CA ALA A 87 7.48 2.54 -20.24
C ALA A 87 8.49 3.37 -19.42
N ASN A 88 8.99 4.48 -19.96
CA ASN A 88 9.86 5.42 -19.25
C ASN A 88 9.15 6.20 -18.14
N ARG A 89 7.84 6.42 -18.22
CA ARG A 89 7.07 7.11 -17.16
C ARG A 89 6.82 6.17 -15.97
N GLY A 90 6.51 4.89 -16.23
CA GLY A 90 6.36 3.86 -15.21
C GLY A 90 7.65 3.59 -14.41
N ARG A 91 8.84 3.70 -15.02
CA ARG A 91 10.11 3.60 -14.30
C ARG A 91 10.31 4.70 -13.26
N ASN A 92 9.87 5.93 -13.55
CA ASN A 92 9.93 7.04 -12.61
C ASN A 92 8.90 6.89 -11.48
N GLU A 93 7.72 6.34 -11.78
CA GLU A 93 6.69 6.01 -10.78
C GLU A 93 7.16 4.88 -9.86
N GLN A 94 7.79 3.83 -10.40
CA GLN A 94 8.36 2.75 -9.59
C GLN A 94 9.47 3.27 -8.66
N GLN A 95 10.35 4.14 -9.15
CA GLN A 95 11.38 4.78 -8.32
C GLN A 95 10.80 5.64 -7.19
N LYS A 96 9.66 6.32 -7.43
CA LYS A 96 8.94 7.05 -6.39
C LYS A 96 8.30 6.11 -5.37
N ILE A 97 7.74 4.99 -5.82
CA ILE A 97 7.18 3.96 -4.92
C ILE A 97 8.29 3.40 -4.03
N ASP A 98 9.43 3.03 -4.62
CA ASP A 98 10.57 2.49 -3.87
C ASP A 98 11.12 3.52 -2.85
N ALA A 99 11.12 4.81 -3.20
CA ALA A 99 11.50 5.88 -2.29
C ALA A 99 10.51 6.05 -1.11
N ILE A 100 9.20 5.94 -1.37
CA ILE A 100 8.16 6.00 -0.32
C ILE A 100 8.26 4.77 0.60
N VAL A 101 8.54 3.60 0.05
CA VAL A 101 8.74 2.37 0.84
C VAL A 101 9.96 2.53 1.75
N ALA A 102 11.08 3.05 1.22
CA ALA A 102 12.26 3.31 2.02
C ALA A 102 11.98 4.33 3.14
N GLU A 103 11.24 5.41 2.86
CA GLU A 103 10.83 6.40 3.87
C GLU A 103 9.99 5.78 4.99
N ASN A 104 9.03 4.92 4.64
CA ASN A 104 8.21 4.21 5.62
C ASN A 104 9.04 3.30 6.53
N ASP A 105 10.04 2.61 5.97
CA ASP A 105 10.96 1.78 6.76
C ASP A 105 11.77 2.62 7.75
N TYR A 106 12.22 3.82 7.35
CA TYR A 106 12.86 4.77 8.28
C TYR A 106 11.89 5.25 9.36
N GLY A 107 10.62 5.46 9.03
CA GLY A 107 9.58 5.82 10.00
C GLY A 107 9.40 4.75 11.08
N LEU A 108 9.39 3.47 10.69
CA LEU A 108 9.28 2.36 11.64
C LEU A 108 10.51 2.29 12.56
N ILE A 109 11.72 2.42 11.99
CA ILE A 109 12.96 2.42 12.78
C ILE A 109 12.98 3.61 13.74
N MET A 110 12.56 4.79 13.31
CA MET A 110 12.51 5.99 14.16
C MET A 110 11.55 5.80 15.35
N VAL A 111 10.36 5.24 15.13
CA VAL A 111 9.39 4.95 16.20
C VAL A 111 9.94 3.93 17.19
N THR A 112 10.55 2.86 16.69
CA THR A 112 11.14 1.83 17.57
C THR A 112 12.31 2.36 18.40
N LEU A 113 13.15 3.23 17.82
CA LEU A 113 14.23 3.87 18.55
C LEU A 113 13.72 4.85 19.61
N ASP A 114 12.67 5.62 19.31
CA ASP A 114 12.03 6.52 20.28
C ASP A 114 11.50 5.73 21.49
N GLN A 115 10.79 4.63 21.22
CA GLN A 115 10.28 3.74 22.27
C GLN A 115 11.39 3.18 23.15
N ILE A 116 12.50 2.72 22.55
CA ILE A 116 13.66 2.20 23.28
C ILE A 116 14.32 3.32 24.10
N SER A 117 14.43 4.54 23.55
CA SER A 117 15.02 5.69 24.24
C SER A 117 14.21 6.09 25.48
N VAL A 118 12.89 6.23 25.35
CA VAL A 118 11.96 6.52 26.45
C VAL A 118 12.02 5.41 27.50
N PHE A 119 12.08 4.15 27.06
CA PHE A 119 12.22 3.01 27.95
C PHE A 119 13.54 3.08 28.73
N LEU A 120 14.69 3.24 28.07
CA LEU A 120 15.97 3.32 28.77
C LEU A 120 16.02 4.50 29.74
N GLY A 121 15.54 5.68 29.34
CA GLY A 121 15.54 6.89 30.17
C GLY A 121 14.69 6.76 31.45
N SER A 122 13.53 6.11 31.35
CA SER A 122 12.65 5.87 32.50
C SER A 122 13.07 4.65 33.33
N TRP A 123 13.69 3.65 32.71
CA TRP A 123 14.03 2.38 33.32
C TRP A 123 15.06 2.52 34.45
N TRP A 124 16.21 3.15 34.19
CA TRP A 124 17.27 3.26 35.20
C TRP A 124 16.80 4.09 36.41
N THR A 125 15.97 5.10 36.18
CA THR A 125 15.40 5.96 37.23
C THR A 125 14.44 5.18 38.12
N THR A 126 13.60 4.34 37.51
CA THR A 126 12.66 3.47 38.22
C THR A 126 13.39 2.39 39.02
N SER A 127 14.40 1.75 38.40
CA SER A 127 15.27 0.76 39.06
C SER A 127 16.03 1.36 40.25
N LEU A 128 16.57 2.57 40.09
CA LEU A 128 17.27 3.27 41.16
C LEU A 128 16.34 3.65 42.31
N THR A 129 15.17 4.22 42.00
CA THR A 129 14.16 4.61 42.99
C THR A 129 13.69 3.40 43.79
N GLY A 130 13.37 2.30 43.10
CA GLY A 130 12.95 1.05 43.74
C GLY A 130 14.00 0.52 44.71
N ARG A 131 15.28 0.54 44.33
CA ARG A 131 16.39 0.07 45.19
C ARG A 131 16.61 0.95 46.42
N ILE A 132 16.59 2.27 46.22
CA ILE A 132 16.74 3.23 47.32
C ILE A 132 15.59 3.05 48.33
N GLN A 133 14.35 2.89 47.85
CA GLN A 133 13.19 2.75 48.73
C GLN A 133 13.11 1.39 49.45
N SER A 134 13.56 0.30 48.82
CA SER A 134 13.43 -1.05 49.38
C SER A 134 14.62 -1.50 50.25
N PHE A 135 15.85 -1.11 49.92
CA PHE A 135 17.04 -1.65 50.61
C PHE A 135 17.62 -0.71 51.67
N ARG A 136 17.47 0.62 51.57
CA ARG A 136 18.08 1.54 52.55
C ARG A 136 17.53 2.97 52.50
N SER A 137 16.98 3.44 53.63
CA SER A 137 16.65 4.85 53.80
C SER A 137 17.93 5.68 53.97
N TYR A 138 18.36 6.36 52.91
CA TYR A 138 19.47 7.32 52.96
C TYR A 138 18.91 8.70 53.31
N THR A 139 18.92 9.07 54.59
CA THR A 139 18.34 10.34 55.06
C THR A 139 19.22 11.57 54.81
N HIS A 140 20.54 11.40 54.60
CA HIS A 140 21.48 12.54 54.51
C HIS A 140 22.63 12.38 53.49
N VAL A 141 22.48 11.56 52.44
CA VAL A 141 23.53 11.34 51.44
C VAL A 141 23.13 11.95 50.08
N PRO A 142 24.00 12.74 49.42
CA PRO A 142 23.68 13.27 48.09
C PRO A 142 23.61 12.13 47.06
N ILE A 143 22.65 12.24 46.13
CA ILE A 143 22.31 11.21 45.11
C ILE A 143 23.53 10.76 44.30
N THR A 144 24.44 11.68 43.98
CA THR A 144 25.66 11.38 43.21
C THR A 144 26.59 10.42 43.93
N ARG A 145 26.73 10.53 45.27
CA ARG A 145 27.53 9.61 46.07
C ARG A 145 26.88 8.23 46.17
N ILE A 146 25.56 8.19 46.29
CA ILE A 146 24.79 6.94 46.30
C ILE A 146 25.02 6.20 44.97
N MET A 147 24.91 6.90 43.83
CA MET A 147 25.19 6.32 42.52
C MET A 147 26.62 5.78 42.39
N SER A 148 27.64 6.53 42.85
CA SER A 148 29.02 6.05 42.76
C SER A 148 29.29 4.82 43.63
N HIS A 149 28.66 4.75 44.81
CA HIS A 149 28.83 3.65 45.74
C HIS A 149 28.14 2.38 45.24
N GLU A 150 26.91 2.51 44.75
CA GLU A 150 26.17 1.40 44.14
C GLU A 150 26.84 0.88 42.87
N ARG A 151 27.37 1.77 42.00
CA ARG A 151 28.15 1.35 40.82
C ARG A 151 29.42 0.61 41.19
N ALA A 152 30.10 1.00 42.27
CA ALA A 152 31.31 0.32 42.74
C ALA A 152 30.99 -1.08 43.30
N SER A 153 29.84 -1.26 43.95
CA SER A 153 29.47 -2.53 44.59
C SER A 153 28.81 -3.53 43.65
N LEU A 154 28.02 -3.08 42.66
CA LEU A 154 27.24 -3.94 41.75
C LEU A 154 27.81 -3.97 40.31
N GLY A 155 28.79 -3.12 40.01
CA GLY A 155 29.30 -2.91 38.66
C GLY A 155 28.36 -2.10 37.78
N ALA A 156 28.89 -1.45 36.73
CA ALA A 156 28.10 -0.62 35.82
C ALA A 156 26.97 -1.42 35.13
N PHE A 157 27.27 -2.64 34.67
CA PHE A 157 26.27 -3.50 34.03
C PHE A 157 25.19 -3.97 35.02
N GLY A 158 25.55 -4.36 36.23
CA GLY A 158 24.58 -4.76 37.27
C GLY A 158 23.73 -3.58 37.79
N PHE A 159 24.21 -2.36 37.63
CA PHE A 159 23.46 -1.14 37.94
C PHE A 159 22.44 -0.81 36.86
N TYR A 160 22.84 -0.77 35.58
CA TYR A 160 21.97 -0.37 34.47
C TYR A 160 21.04 -1.49 33.97
N PHE A 161 21.52 -2.73 33.92
CA PHE A 161 20.75 -3.86 33.37
C PHE A 161 19.92 -4.60 34.42
N ALA A 162 19.90 -4.15 35.68
CA ALA A 162 19.06 -4.82 36.65
C ALA A 162 17.57 -4.72 36.29
N GLY A 163 16.96 -5.89 36.14
CA GLY A 163 15.57 -6.07 35.72
C GLY A 163 15.34 -5.98 34.21
N VAL A 164 16.32 -5.54 33.40
CA VAL A 164 16.21 -5.59 31.93
C VAL A 164 16.06 -7.04 31.45
N PRO A 165 16.78 -8.04 31.98
CA PRO A 165 16.54 -9.45 31.65
C PRO A 165 15.12 -9.91 32.01
N ALA A 166 14.57 -9.49 33.15
CA ALA A 166 13.22 -9.87 33.57
C ALA A 166 12.16 -9.26 32.65
N TRP A 167 12.32 -7.97 32.30
CA TRP A 167 11.47 -7.30 31.32
C TRP A 167 11.60 -7.94 29.93
N ALA A 168 12.83 -8.19 29.46
CA ALA A 168 13.07 -8.85 28.18
C ALA A 168 12.45 -10.24 28.12
N ILE A 169 12.54 -11.02 29.19
CA ILE A 169 11.87 -12.33 29.31
C ILE A 169 10.34 -12.14 29.29
N SER A 170 9.78 -11.16 30.00
CA SER A 170 8.33 -10.91 29.97
C SER A 170 7.81 -10.49 28.59
N THR A 171 8.58 -9.64 27.88
CA THR A 171 8.24 -9.20 26.53
C THR A 171 8.40 -10.33 25.53
N CYS A 172 9.47 -11.12 25.65
CA CYS A 172 9.68 -12.33 24.87
C CYS A 172 8.54 -13.33 25.10
N LEU A 173 8.13 -13.55 26.34
CA LEU A 173 7.01 -14.42 26.68
C LEU A 173 5.69 -13.89 26.10
N SER A 174 5.44 -12.58 26.16
CA SER A 174 4.24 -11.95 25.60
C SER A 174 4.20 -12.05 24.06
N ILE A 175 5.32 -11.82 23.38
CA ILE A 175 5.46 -11.98 21.93
C ILE A 175 5.30 -13.46 21.52
N CYS A 176 5.93 -14.36 22.27
CA CYS A 176 5.77 -15.81 22.13
C CYS A 176 4.34 -16.26 22.43
N ARG A 177 3.57 -15.52 23.24
CA ARG A 177 2.16 -15.82 23.47
C ARG A 177 1.28 -15.41 22.28
N HIS A 178 1.56 -14.27 21.66
CA HIS A 178 0.67 -13.71 20.64
C HIS A 178 0.93 -14.17 19.20
N HIS A 179 2.17 -14.56 18.85
CA HIS A 179 2.51 -14.79 17.44
C HIS A 179 2.78 -16.25 17.04
N PRO A 180 3.49 -17.07 17.84
CA PRO A 180 3.78 -18.45 17.49
C PRO A 180 2.74 -19.44 18.03
N LEU A 181 1.96 -19.14 19.08
CA LEU A 181 0.96 -20.11 19.58
C LEU A 181 -0.14 -20.38 18.54
N GLU A 182 -0.66 -19.36 17.85
CA GLU A 182 -1.67 -19.57 16.80
C GLU A 182 -1.12 -20.33 15.59
N ARG A 183 0.10 -20.00 15.15
CA ARG A 183 0.76 -20.73 14.06
C ARG A 183 1.13 -22.16 14.44
N LEU A 184 1.66 -22.38 15.64
CA LEU A 184 1.95 -23.73 16.16
C LEU A 184 0.68 -24.56 16.35
N VAL A 185 -0.42 -23.96 16.79
CA VAL A 185 -1.72 -24.65 16.87
C VAL A 185 -2.18 -25.07 15.47
N SER A 186 -2.07 -24.20 14.47
CA SER A 186 -2.45 -24.54 13.09
C SER A 186 -1.56 -25.63 12.47
N THR A 187 -0.25 -25.62 12.74
CA THR A 187 0.67 -26.64 12.21
C THR A 187 0.49 -27.98 12.92
N VAL A 188 0.25 -27.98 14.23
CA VAL A 188 -0.03 -29.20 15.01
C VAL A 188 -1.39 -29.80 14.63
N GLN A 189 -2.41 -28.97 14.36
CA GLN A 189 -3.71 -29.44 13.84
C GLN A 189 -3.58 -30.09 12.46
N ASN A 190 -2.75 -29.53 11.57
CA ASN A 190 -2.48 -30.13 10.26
C ASN A 190 -1.68 -31.43 10.36
N TYR A 191 -0.86 -31.61 11.40
CA TYR A 191 -0.06 -32.83 11.62
C TYR A 191 -0.85 -33.98 12.26
N PHE A 192 -1.91 -33.69 13.03
CA PHE A 192 -2.79 -34.69 13.63
C PHE A 192 -4.23 -34.62 13.08
N PRO A 193 -4.46 -35.00 11.80
CA PRO A 193 -5.80 -34.99 11.23
C PRO A 193 -6.74 -36.07 11.82
N ASN A 194 -6.22 -37.08 12.55
CA ASN A 194 -6.97 -38.30 12.85
C ASN A 194 -6.92 -38.80 14.31
N ASN A 195 -6.45 -38.01 15.29
CA ASN A 195 -6.42 -38.44 16.69
C ASN A 195 -7.06 -37.41 17.64
N ASP A 196 -8.32 -37.64 17.98
CA ASP A 196 -9.21 -36.77 18.76
C ASP A 196 -8.72 -36.54 20.21
N ALA A 197 -7.94 -37.46 20.78
CA ALA A 197 -7.38 -37.31 22.13
C ALA A 197 -6.16 -36.39 22.17
N GLY A 198 -5.30 -36.45 21.14
CA GLY A 198 -4.08 -35.64 21.07
C GLY A 198 -4.40 -34.16 20.81
N SER A 199 -5.36 -33.88 19.95
CA SER A 199 -5.82 -32.51 19.68
C SER A 199 -6.51 -31.87 20.89
N LYS A 200 -7.26 -32.66 21.67
CA LYS A 200 -7.89 -32.22 22.94
C LYS A 200 -6.88 -31.93 24.04
N LEU A 201 -5.84 -32.76 24.16
CA LEU A 201 -4.78 -32.56 25.16
C LEU A 201 -3.90 -31.34 24.82
N VAL A 202 -3.59 -31.13 23.53
CA VAL A 202 -2.91 -29.92 23.06
C VAL A 202 -3.77 -28.68 23.25
N ARG A 203 -5.09 -28.76 22.99
CA ARG A 203 -6.01 -27.65 23.33
C ARG A 203 -5.95 -27.35 24.82
N ALA A 204 -6.09 -28.36 25.69
CA ALA A 204 -6.12 -28.18 27.14
C ALA A 204 -4.82 -27.59 27.71
N SER A 205 -3.66 -28.05 27.24
CA SER A 205 -2.36 -27.50 27.68
C SER A 205 -2.16 -26.05 27.23
N PHE A 206 -2.68 -25.69 26.04
CA PHE A 206 -2.62 -24.33 25.53
C PHE A 206 -3.66 -23.39 26.19
N THR A 207 -4.85 -23.88 26.57
CA THR A 207 -5.81 -23.06 27.34
C THR A 207 -5.21 -22.69 28.70
N VAL A 208 -4.48 -23.60 29.34
CA VAL A 208 -3.79 -23.31 30.61
C VAL A 208 -2.71 -22.24 30.43
N LEU A 209 -1.96 -22.28 29.32
CA LEU A 209 -0.97 -21.24 28.98
C LEU A 209 -1.59 -19.89 28.57
N HIS A 210 -2.84 -19.88 28.09
CA HIS A 210 -3.56 -18.65 27.76
C HIS A 210 -4.22 -17.99 28.99
N THR A 211 -4.45 -18.76 30.06
CA THR A 211 -5.17 -18.29 31.26
C THR A 211 -4.25 -17.96 32.43
N ALA A 212 -2.95 -18.27 32.34
CA ALA A 212 -1.91 -17.90 33.30
C ALA A 212 -1.10 -16.69 32.80
#